data_AF-A0A934LVK5-F1
#
_entry.id   AF-A0A934LVK5-F1
#
_cell.length_a   1.000
_cell.length_b   1.000
_cell.length_c   1.000
_cell.angle_alpha   90.00
_cell.angle_beta   90.00
_cell.angle_gamma   90.00
#
_symmetry.space_group_name_H-M   'P 1'
#
loop_
_entity.id
_entity.type
_entity.pdbx_description
1 polymer ?
#
loop_
_entity_poly.entity_id
_entity_poly.type
_entity_poly.pdbx_seq_one_letter_code
_entity_poly.pdbx_strand_id
1 'polypeptide(L)'
;MLDEVKRWFTEIAQLAEQLLNDQKELLNSRQTDMLFLIHKIASYHQPQRYPFLEELLQEKTPFEAVAQMSTEWRTPLTTICGYCEMLLLGFDGPLSIEQRDIVEQIKARGEALWNWCSIGSPYLPDNE
;
A
#
# COMPACT_ATOMS: atom_id res chain seq x y z
N MET A 1 -2.35 10.76 -11.26
CA MET A 1 -1.16 10.47 -10.42
C MET A 1 -1.53 10.47 -8.94
N LEU A 2 -1.70 11.62 -8.28
CA LEU A 2 -1.91 11.62 -6.83
C LEU A 2 -3.21 10.97 -6.37
N ASP A 3 -4.26 11.12 -7.16
CA ASP A 3 -5.54 10.48 -6.88
C ASP A 3 -5.45 8.95 -6.99
N GLU A 4 -4.53 8.41 -7.80
CA GLU A 4 -4.31 6.97 -7.90
C GLU A 4 -3.57 6.43 -6.68
N VAL A 5 -2.53 7.14 -6.22
CA VAL A 5 -1.80 6.78 -4.99
C VAL A 5 -2.75 6.83 -3.79
N LYS A 6 -3.53 7.91 -3.66
CA LYS A 6 -4.56 8.07 -2.63
C LYS A 6 -5.54 6.91 -2.66
N ARG A 7 -6.08 6.62 -3.85
CA ARG A 7 -7.02 5.52 -4.07
C ARG A 7 -6.44 4.19 -3.62
N TRP A 8 -5.20 3.87 -4.00
CA TRP A 8 -4.61 2.58 -3.66
C TRP A 8 -4.32 2.41 -2.16
N PHE A 9 -3.80 3.42 -1.47
CA PHE A 9 -3.65 3.34 0.00
C PHE A 9 -5.00 3.22 0.72
N THR A 10 -6.02 3.93 0.24
CA THR A 10 -7.39 3.78 0.76
C THR A 10 -7.93 2.37 0.53
N GLU A 11 -7.82 1.86 -0.69
CA GLU A 11 -8.29 0.53 -1.08
C GLU A 11 -7.58 -0.60 -0.30
N ILE A 12 -6.26 -0.48 -0.08
CA ILE A 12 -5.50 -1.45 0.74
C ILE A 12 -5.99 -1.44 2.19
N ALA A 13 -6.13 -0.25 2.79
CA ALA A 13 -6.57 -0.12 4.17
C ALA A 13 -7.98 -0.69 4.39
N GLN A 14 -8.89 -0.44 3.44
CA GLN A 14 -10.27 -0.93 3.48
C GLN A 14 -10.35 -2.46 3.37
N LEU A 15 -9.57 -3.07 2.49
CA LEU A 15 -9.52 -4.54 2.40
C LEU A 15 -8.94 -5.19 3.67
N ALA A 16 -7.89 -4.61 4.22
CA ALA A 16 -7.31 -5.11 5.46
C ALA A 16 -8.29 -4.96 6.64
N GLU A 17 -9.01 -3.84 6.70
CA GLU A 17 -10.09 -3.62 7.67
C GLU A 17 -11.24 -4.61 7.50
N GLN A 18 -11.65 -4.89 6.25
CA GLN A 18 -12.68 -5.88 5.94
C GLN A 18 -12.31 -7.26 6.51
N LEU A 19 -11.06 -7.70 6.34
CA LEU A 19 -10.61 -8.96 6.93
C LEU A 19 -10.62 -8.95 8.46
N LEU A 20 -10.15 -7.85 9.05
CA LEU A 20 -10.09 -7.67 10.50
C LEU A 20 -11.47 -7.61 11.17
N ASN A 21 -12.50 -7.22 10.43
CA ASN A 21 -13.87 -7.09 10.94
C ASN A 21 -14.74 -8.30 10.58
N ASP A 22 -14.79 -8.69 9.30
CA ASP A 22 -15.75 -9.66 8.79
C ASP A 22 -15.27 -11.11 8.96
N GLN A 23 -13.96 -11.32 9.06
CA GLN A 23 -13.33 -12.65 9.08
C GLN A 23 -12.44 -12.88 10.31
N LYS A 24 -12.58 -12.03 11.34
CA LYS A 24 -11.72 -12.04 12.53
C LYS A 24 -11.66 -13.39 13.25
N GLU A 25 -12.79 -14.08 13.34
CA GLU A 25 -12.90 -15.37 14.04
C GLU A 25 -12.14 -16.50 13.34
N LEU A 26 -11.83 -16.32 12.04
CA LEU A 26 -11.09 -17.27 11.22
C LEU A 26 -9.60 -16.93 11.13
N LEU A 27 -9.16 -15.82 11.73
CA LEU A 27 -7.76 -15.42 11.77
C LEU A 27 -7.14 -15.86 13.09
N ASN A 28 -5.92 -16.39 13.03
CA ASN A 28 -5.12 -16.52 14.24
C ASN A 28 -4.46 -15.20 14.65
N SER A 29 -3.79 -15.20 15.80
CA SER A 29 -3.15 -14.01 16.36
C SER A 29 -2.12 -13.40 15.42
N ARG A 30 -1.25 -14.20 14.80
CA ARG A 30 -0.21 -13.63 13.92
C ARG A 30 -0.77 -13.13 12.59
N GLN A 31 -1.75 -13.83 12.01
CA GLN A 31 -2.47 -13.33 10.83
C GLN A 31 -3.16 -11.99 11.14
N THR A 32 -3.77 -11.87 12.33
CA THR A 32 -4.38 -10.62 12.81
C THR A 32 -3.34 -9.51 12.95
N ASP A 33 -2.18 -9.81 13.55
CA ASP A 33 -1.10 -8.83 13.72
C ASP A 33 -0.57 -8.32 12.36
N MET A 34 -0.36 -9.23 11.40
CA MET A 34 0.09 -8.86 10.05
C MET A 34 -0.94 -7.99 9.33
N LEU A 35 -2.22 -8.35 9.38
CA LEU A 35 -3.30 -7.57 8.77
C LEU A 35 -3.46 -6.22 9.47
N PHE A 36 -3.30 -6.15 10.79
CA PHE A 36 -3.30 -4.90 11.54
C PHE A 36 -2.15 -3.99 11.13
N LEU A 37 -0.95 -4.53 10.91
CA LEU A 37 0.19 -3.77 10.41
C LEU A 37 -0.05 -3.27 8.99
N ILE A 38 -0.57 -4.11 8.09
CA ILE A 38 -0.96 -3.68 6.73
C ILE A 38 -1.96 -2.53 6.80
N HIS A 39 -3.04 -2.69 7.57
CA HIS A 39 -4.06 -1.66 7.74
C HIS A 39 -3.45 -0.37 8.30
N LYS A 40 -2.66 -0.47 9.38
CA LYS A 40 -2.04 0.70 10.03
C LYS A 40 -1.10 1.44 9.10
N ILE A 41 -0.25 0.73 8.34
CA ILE A 41 0.67 1.34 7.38
C ILE A 41 -0.14 2.03 6.29
N ALA A 42 -1.12 1.36 5.69
CA ALA A 42 -1.92 1.93 4.62
C ALA A 42 -2.72 3.16 5.09
N SER A 43 -3.38 3.07 6.26
CA SER A 43 -4.12 4.17 6.89
C SER A 43 -3.22 5.35 7.29
N TYR A 44 -1.97 5.12 7.68
CA TYR A 44 -1.04 6.22 7.97
C TYR A 44 -0.64 7.01 6.72
N HIS A 45 -0.61 6.35 5.56
CA HIS A 45 -0.25 6.96 4.28
C HIS A 45 -1.48 7.40 3.46
N GLN A 46 -2.67 7.40 4.06
CA GLN A 46 -3.91 7.91 3.48
C GLN A 46 -3.91 9.46 3.33
N PRO A 47 -4.91 10.03 2.61
CA PRO A 47 -4.95 11.42 2.11
C PRO A 47 -4.58 12.55 3.09
N GLN A 48 -4.71 12.33 4.40
CA GLN A 48 -4.49 13.35 5.43
C GLN A 48 -3.01 13.75 5.60
N ARG A 49 -2.07 12.99 5.02
CA ARG A 49 -0.62 13.28 5.07
C ARG A 49 0.01 13.73 3.75
N TYR A 50 -0.81 14.03 2.73
CA TYR A 50 -0.33 14.71 1.53
C TYR A 50 -0.07 16.23 1.62
N PRO A 51 -0.33 16.96 2.74
CA PRO A 51 0.23 18.31 2.89
C PRO A 51 1.73 18.34 2.66
N PHE A 52 2.43 17.28 3.06
CA PHE A 52 3.88 17.15 2.85
C PHE A 52 4.27 17.10 1.37
N LEU A 53 3.47 16.45 0.51
CA LEU A 53 3.76 16.49 -0.92
C LEU A 53 3.40 17.85 -1.53
N GLU A 54 2.31 18.48 -1.10
CA GLU A 54 1.97 19.83 -1.56
C GLU A 54 3.07 20.83 -1.17
N GLU A 55 3.63 20.73 0.04
CA GLU A 55 4.81 21.46 0.50
C GLU A 55 6.03 21.16 -0.39
N LEU A 56 6.32 19.88 -0.68
CA LEU A 56 7.41 19.51 -1.59
C LEU A 56 7.22 20.08 -3.00
N LEU A 57 5.98 20.14 -3.50
CA LEU A 57 5.66 20.73 -4.80
C LEU A 57 5.77 22.26 -4.81
N GLN A 58 5.75 22.92 -3.64
CA GLN A 58 6.03 24.35 -3.51
C GLN A 58 7.54 24.66 -3.49
N GLU A 59 8.35 23.71 -2.99
CA GLU A 59 9.80 23.90 -2.83
C GLU A 59 10.64 23.31 -3.97
N LYS A 60 10.12 22.30 -4.68
CA LYS A 60 10.85 21.50 -5.68
C LYS A 60 10.10 21.39 -6.98
N THR A 61 10.80 20.97 -8.03
CA THR A 61 10.13 20.61 -9.29
C THR A 61 9.19 19.42 -9.08
N PRO A 62 8.11 19.28 -9.88
CA PRO A 62 7.24 18.11 -9.83
C PRO A 62 7.98 16.79 -9.93
N PHE A 63 9.05 16.74 -10.73
CA PHE A 63 9.90 15.57 -10.89
C PHE A 63 10.61 15.19 -9.58
N GLU A 64 11.27 16.14 -8.93
CA GLU A 64 12.01 15.91 -7.68
C GLU A 64 11.07 15.53 -6.52
N ALA A 65 9.92 16.19 -6.41
CA ALA A 65 8.92 15.88 -5.40
C ALA A 65 8.37 14.44 -5.56
N VAL A 66 8.05 14.04 -6.80
CA VAL A 66 7.57 12.68 -7.09
C VAL A 66 8.66 11.64 -6.87
N ALA A 67 9.91 11.92 -7.23
CA ALA A 67 11.03 11.01 -7.00
C ALA A 67 11.29 10.78 -5.50
N GLN A 68 11.19 11.84 -4.69
CA GLN A 68 11.31 11.75 -3.25
C GLN A 68 10.16 10.92 -2.65
N MET A 69 8.91 11.21 -3.01
CA MET A 69 7.76 10.43 -2.53
C MET A 69 7.83 8.97 -2.95
N SER A 70 8.26 8.69 -4.18
CA SER A 70 8.44 7.32 -4.65
C SER A 70 9.42 6.55 -3.78
N THR A 71 10.48 7.20 -3.31
CA THR A 71 11.46 6.60 -2.40
C THR A 71 10.86 6.37 -1.01
N GLU A 72 10.13 7.36 -0.48
CA GLU A 72 9.48 7.25 0.82
C GLU A 72 8.40 6.17 0.86
N TRP A 73 7.64 6.00 -0.23
CA TRP A 73 6.59 4.99 -0.34
C TRP A 73 7.09 3.58 -0.65
N ARG A 74 8.28 3.40 -1.22
CA ARG A 74 8.86 2.07 -1.45
C ARG A 74 8.93 1.25 -0.16
N THR A 75 9.41 1.84 0.94
CA THR A 75 9.56 1.13 2.23
C THR A 75 8.23 0.58 2.79
N PRO A 76 7.16 1.40 2.95
CA PRO A 76 5.88 0.90 3.43
C PRO A 76 5.24 -0.09 2.43
N LEU A 77 5.39 0.09 1.12
CA LEU A 77 4.85 -0.83 0.13
C LEU A 77 5.57 -2.18 0.10
N THR A 78 6.89 -2.19 0.21
CA THR A 78 7.69 -3.42 0.38
C THR A 78 7.21 -4.19 1.61
N THR A 79 6.94 -3.48 2.72
CA THR A 79 6.43 -4.08 3.95
C THR A 79 5.04 -4.69 3.77
N ILE A 80 4.10 -3.94 3.16
CA ILE A 80 2.74 -4.42 2.89
C ILE A 80 2.78 -5.67 2.00
N CYS A 81 3.54 -5.63 0.90
CA CYS A 81 3.65 -6.76 -0.02
C CYS A 81 4.26 -7.98 0.67
N GLY A 82 5.32 -7.78 1.47
CA GLY A 82 5.96 -8.87 2.22
C GLY A 82 5.02 -9.55 3.21
N TYR A 83 4.20 -8.79 3.95
CA TYR A 83 3.20 -9.40 4.83
C TYR A 83 2.12 -10.16 4.05
N CYS A 84 1.69 -9.66 2.89
CA CYS A 84 0.78 -10.40 2.03
C CYS A 84 1.41 -11.71 1.54
N GLU A 85 2.69 -11.72 1.16
CA GLU A 85 3.39 -12.95 0.77
C GLU A 85 3.44 -13.96 1.90
N MET A 86 3.78 -13.53 3.12
CA MET A 86 3.79 -14.41 4.29
C MET A 86 2.41 -15.04 4.53
N LEU A 87 1.35 -14.23 4.48
CA LEU A 87 -0.03 -14.71 4.61
C LEU A 87 -0.40 -15.71 3.51
N LEU A 88 -0.05 -15.42 2.25
CA LEU A 88 -0.37 -16.26 1.09
C LEU A 88 0.44 -17.57 1.04
N LEU A 89 1.65 -17.58 1.59
CA LEU A 89 2.46 -18.78 1.78
C LEU A 89 1.95 -19.67 2.93
N GLY A 90 0.92 -19.21 3.68
CA GLY A 90 0.38 -19.92 4.82
C GLY A 90 1.28 -19.85 6.04
N PHE A 91 2.07 -18.78 6.18
CA PHE A 91 2.84 -18.54 7.40
C PHE A 91 1.85 -18.37 8.56
N ASP A 92 2.01 -19.21 9.58
CA ASP A 92 1.07 -19.39 10.70
C ASP A 92 -0.31 -19.98 10.33
N GLY A 93 -0.48 -20.61 9.17
CA GLY A 93 -1.67 -21.38 8.85
C GLY A 93 -2.38 -20.93 7.56
N PRO A 94 -3.29 -21.76 7.03
CA PRO A 94 -3.96 -21.47 5.77
C PRO A 94 -4.94 -20.32 5.91
N LEU A 95 -5.16 -19.61 4.80
CA LEU A 95 -6.28 -18.69 4.62
C LEU A 95 -7.47 -19.44 4.01
N SER A 96 -8.70 -19.02 4.34
CA SER A 96 -9.89 -19.39 3.57
C SER A 96 -9.78 -18.86 2.13
N ILE A 97 -10.65 -19.35 1.25
CA ILE A 97 -10.69 -18.88 -0.15
C ILE A 97 -10.99 -17.38 -0.19
N GLU A 98 -11.93 -16.92 0.62
CA GLU A 98 -12.32 -15.50 0.71
C GLU A 98 -11.18 -14.65 1.30
N GLN A 99 -10.52 -15.12 2.35
CA GLN A 99 -9.39 -14.43 2.94
C GLN A 99 -8.22 -14.31 1.96
N ARG A 100 -7.91 -15.39 1.24
CA ARG A 100 -6.86 -15.43 0.22
C ARG A 100 -7.14 -14.43 -0.89
N ASP A 101 -8.36 -14.41 -1.43
CA ASP A 101 -8.73 -13.47 -2.51
C ASP A 101 -8.52 -12.02 -2.08
N ILE A 102 -8.93 -11.66 -0.86
CA ILE A 102 -8.71 -10.31 -0.34
C ILE A 102 -7.22 -10.00 -0.17
N VAL A 103 -6.42 -10.93 0.36
CA VAL A 103 -4.96 -10.72 0.50
C VAL A 103 -4.28 -10.60 -0.86
N GLU A 104 -4.70 -11.38 -1.86
CA GLU A 104 -4.21 -11.25 -3.25
C GLU A 104 -4.56 -9.89 -3.85
N GLN A 105 -5.77 -9.37 -3.60
CA GLN A 105 -6.14 -8.01 -4.01
C GLN A 105 -5.30 -6.93 -3.32
N ILE A 106 -5.04 -7.05 -2.02
CA ILE A 106 -4.14 -6.13 -1.29
C ILE A 106 -2.75 -6.14 -1.94
N LYS A 107 -2.21 -7.35 -2.16
CA LYS A 107 -0.88 -7.52 -2.76
C LYS A 107 -0.80 -6.88 -4.14
N ALA A 108 -1.76 -7.17 -5.01
CA ALA A 108 -1.80 -6.64 -6.37
C ALA A 108 -1.81 -5.09 -6.40
N ARG A 109 -2.56 -4.46 -5.49
CA ARG A 109 -2.58 -2.98 -5.35
C ARG A 109 -1.25 -2.44 -4.83
N GLY A 110 -0.65 -3.11 -3.84
CA GLY A 110 0.66 -2.78 -3.31
C GLY A 110 1.76 -2.86 -4.38
N GLU A 111 1.79 -3.94 -5.15
CA GLU A 111 2.73 -4.16 -6.26
C GLU A 111 2.53 -3.17 -7.39
N ALA A 112 1.28 -2.86 -7.76
CA ALA A 112 0.99 -1.85 -8.77
C ALA A 112 1.55 -0.47 -8.39
N LEU A 113 1.35 -0.05 -7.13
CA LEU A 113 1.88 1.21 -6.63
C LEU A 113 3.40 1.18 -6.47
N TRP A 114 3.97 0.06 -6.04
CA TRP A 114 5.42 -0.11 -5.92
C TRP A 114 6.10 -0.05 -7.29
N ASN A 115 5.53 -0.71 -8.30
CA ASN A 115 6.02 -0.65 -9.67
C ASN A 115 5.93 0.77 -10.23
N TRP A 116 4.83 1.47 -9.96
CA TRP A 116 4.68 2.88 -10.30
C TRP A 116 5.80 3.75 -9.67
N CYS A 117 6.14 3.52 -8.40
CA CYS A 117 7.27 4.21 -7.73
C CYS A 117 8.64 3.81 -8.30
N SER A 118 8.76 2.64 -8.95
CA SER A 118 10.03 2.07 -9.41
C SER A 118 10.36 2.42 -10.85
N ILE A 119 9.35 2.56 -11.71
CA ILE A 119 9.51 2.93 -13.11
C ILE A 119 9.87 4.42 -13.26
N GLY A 120 9.63 5.23 -12.22
CA GLY A 120 9.84 6.68 -12.27
C GLY A 120 8.86 7.31 -13.24
N SER A 121 7.66 7.67 -12.77
CA SER A 121 6.64 8.45 -13.49
C SER A 121 6.82 8.49 -15.03
N PRO A 122 6.31 7.49 -15.78
CA PRO A 122 6.46 7.45 -17.25
C PRO A 122 5.69 8.57 -18.00
N TYR A 123 5.27 9.64 -17.31
CA TYR A 123 4.49 10.76 -17.84
C TYR A 123 4.91 12.10 -17.21
N LEU A 124 6.19 12.44 -17.27
CA LEU A 124 6.56 13.84 -17.40
C LEU A 124 7.21 13.96 -18.78
N PRO A 125 6.57 14.60 -19.78
CA PRO A 125 7.26 14.91 -21.01
C PRO A 125 8.49 15.72 -20.64
N ASP A 126 9.64 15.31 -21.16
CA ASP A 126 10.85 16.12 -21.13
C ASP A 126 10.48 17.48 -21.71
N ASN A 127 10.37 18.49 -20.86
CA ASN A 127 10.21 19.86 -21.34
C ASN A 127 11.55 20.26 -21.97
N GLU A 128 11.53 20.38 -23.30
CA GLU A 128 12.49 21.15 -24.09
C GLU A 128 12.72 22.55 -23.53
#